data_AF-A0A3D5AMJ3-F1
#
_entry.id   AF-A0A3D5AMJ3-F1
#
_cell.length_a   1.000
_cell.length_b   1.000
_cell.length_c   1.000
_cell.angle_alpha   90.00
_cell.angle_beta   90.00
_cell.angle_gamma   90.00
#
_symmetry.space_group_name_H-M   'P 1'
#
loop_
_entity.id
_entity.type
_entity.pdbx_description
1 polymer ?
#
loop_
_entity_poly.entity_id
_entity_poly.type
_entity_poly.pdbx_seq_one_letter_code
_entity_poly.pdbx_strand_id
1 'polypeptide(L)'
;MADYFCWPLWVSTGESLAVNTDPSDLPISPHLASDLVSWAQAFDQILNQEYPPDSAFADAATETAFYRTGMLLACRLAIELNGQHEIVYFDPRREEPDRNLPILAGGRVKVLDGILHLPDYWCDVSTDPGQRHPLEARLRLEVSRKHVLKGKQTVVLARCGRCDDILVHLPDQRAYAIVHLTWSRSREADPQWPRTDIHTDPAKLLADLTSRH
;
A
#
# COMPACT_ATOMS: atom_id res chain seq x y z
N MET A 1 -2.15 2.76 14.98
CA MET A 1 -2.87 4.00 15.33
C MET A 1 -1.95 4.85 16.17
N ALA A 2 -1.80 6.14 15.85
CA ALA A 2 -1.06 7.06 16.70
C ALA A 2 -1.94 7.50 17.88
N ASP A 3 -1.37 7.50 19.08
CA ASP A 3 -1.96 8.05 20.29
C ASP A 3 -0.82 8.49 21.22
N TYR A 4 -1.05 9.50 22.04
CA TYR A 4 0.01 10.12 22.83
C TYR A 4 0.56 9.17 23.89
N PHE A 5 1.89 9.07 23.94
CA PHE A 5 2.65 8.25 24.88
C PHE A 5 2.27 6.76 24.87
N CYS A 6 1.72 6.30 23.74
CA CYS A 6 1.32 4.92 23.52
C CYS A 6 2.19 4.27 22.44
N TRP A 7 2.30 2.94 22.47
CA TRP A 7 2.81 2.21 21.31
C TRP A 7 1.89 2.39 20.10
N PRO A 8 2.40 2.33 18.86
CA PRO A 8 1.58 2.56 17.67
C PRO A 8 0.65 1.38 17.33
N LEU A 9 0.73 0.28 18.07
CA LEU A 9 -0.01 -0.96 17.82
C LEU A 9 -1.08 -1.19 18.88
N TRP A 10 -2.26 -1.57 18.41
CA TRP A 10 -3.43 -1.86 19.23
C TRP A 10 -4.02 -3.18 18.75
N VAL A 11 -3.94 -4.22 19.59
CA VAL A 11 -4.34 -5.58 19.23
C VAL A 11 -5.67 -5.92 19.88
N SER A 12 -6.64 -6.38 19.10
CA SER A 12 -7.93 -6.87 19.60
C SER A 12 -8.22 -8.27 19.05
N THR A 13 -8.86 -9.10 19.87
CA THR A 13 -9.37 -10.42 19.48
C THR A 13 -10.86 -10.39 19.09
N GLY A 14 -11.42 -9.21 18.85
CA GLY A 14 -12.84 -9.02 18.47
C GLY A 14 -13.82 -9.05 19.65
N GLU A 15 -13.49 -9.76 20.73
CA GLU A 15 -14.35 -9.86 21.93
C GLU A 15 -13.90 -8.95 23.08
N SER A 16 -12.68 -8.41 22.99
CA SER A 16 -12.05 -7.60 24.05
C SER A 16 -11.59 -6.24 23.54
N LEU A 17 -11.49 -5.29 24.47
CA LEU A 17 -10.87 -3.99 24.22
C LEU A 17 -9.47 -4.18 23.63
N ALA A 18 -9.11 -3.31 22.69
CA ALA A 18 -7.79 -3.33 22.10
C ALA A 18 -6.72 -3.04 23.16
N VAL A 19 -5.67 -3.86 23.18
CA VAL A 19 -4.53 -3.71 24.08
C VAL A 19 -3.43 -2.93 23.38
N ASN A 20 -2.87 -1.91 24.02
CA ASN A 20 -1.68 -1.23 23.52
C ASN A 20 -0.48 -2.17 23.62
N THR A 21 0.14 -2.50 22.49
CA THR A 21 1.13 -3.58 22.40
C THR A 21 2.49 -3.04 21.96
N ASP A 22 3.55 -3.44 22.66
CA ASP A 22 4.93 -3.13 22.28
C ASP A 22 5.25 -3.83 20.94
N PRO A 23 5.72 -3.10 19.90
CA PRO A 23 6.10 -3.72 18.63
C PRO A 23 7.13 -4.86 18.75
N SER A 24 7.97 -4.85 19.78
CA SER A 24 8.96 -5.90 20.02
C SER A 24 8.39 -7.21 20.57
N ASP A 25 7.14 -7.20 21.06
CA ASP A 25 6.42 -8.42 21.49
C ASP A 25 5.87 -9.22 20.31
N LEU A 26 5.84 -8.62 19.11
CA LEU A 26 5.36 -9.28 17.89
C LEU A 26 6.50 -10.01 17.16
N PRO A 27 6.19 -11.05 16.35
CA PRO A 27 7.17 -11.79 15.56
C PRO A 27 7.59 -10.99 14.30
N ILE A 28 8.10 -9.77 14.50
CA ILE A 28 8.55 -8.84 13.46
C ILE A 28 10.03 -8.51 13.65
N SER A 29 10.63 -7.90 12.63
CA SER A 29 12.02 -7.51 12.63
C SER A 29 12.29 -6.39 13.65
N PRO A 30 13.44 -6.39 14.34
CA PRO A 30 13.81 -5.31 15.27
C PRO A 30 13.86 -3.94 14.58
N HIS A 31 14.20 -3.91 13.29
CA HIS A 31 14.20 -2.68 12.50
C HIS A 31 12.77 -2.13 12.33
N LEU A 32 11.80 -2.97 11.96
CA LEU A 32 10.40 -2.53 11.86
C LEU A 32 9.84 -2.10 13.21
N ALA A 33 10.14 -2.84 14.29
CA ALA A 33 9.75 -2.45 15.64
C ALA A 33 10.30 -1.06 16.00
N SER A 34 11.59 -0.82 15.76
CA SER A 34 12.22 0.49 15.99
C SER A 34 11.61 1.61 15.15
N ASP A 35 11.28 1.36 13.88
CA ASP A 35 10.67 2.35 13.00
C ASP A 35 9.25 2.72 13.45
N LEU A 36 8.47 1.73 13.90
CA LEU A 36 7.14 1.93 14.50
C LEU A 36 7.22 2.82 15.75
N VAL A 37 8.15 2.50 16.66
CA VAL A 37 8.36 3.30 17.88
C VAL A 37 8.77 4.74 17.54
N SER A 38 9.69 4.91 16.59
CA SER A 38 10.15 6.24 16.17
C SER A 38 9.02 7.06 15.56
N TRP A 39 8.12 6.41 14.81
CA TRP A 39 6.93 7.05 14.26
C TRP A 39 5.95 7.50 15.36
N ALA A 40 5.70 6.66 16.38
CA ALA A 40 4.87 7.05 17.53
C ALA A 40 5.47 8.24 18.30
N GLN A 41 6.79 8.22 18.54
CA GLN A 41 7.49 9.32 19.21
C GLN A 41 7.43 10.64 18.43
N ALA A 42 7.43 10.58 17.10
CA ALA A 42 7.24 11.78 16.28
C ALA A 42 5.82 12.38 16.45
N PHE A 43 4.82 11.57 16.76
CA PHE A 43 3.49 12.04 17.13
C PHE A 43 3.50 12.71 18.51
N ASP A 44 4.18 12.12 19.49
CA ASP A 44 4.30 12.70 20.83
C ASP A 44 4.94 14.10 20.82
N GLN A 45 5.82 14.38 19.85
CA GLN A 45 6.46 15.68 19.68
C GLN A 45 5.52 16.80 19.24
N ILE A 46 4.36 16.48 18.65
CA ILE A 46 3.38 17.50 18.26
C ILE A 46 2.43 17.89 19.40
N LEU A 47 2.51 17.19 20.55
CA LEU A 47 1.69 17.48 21.72
C LEU A 47 2.02 18.86 22.28
N ASN A 48 1.02 19.74 22.30
CA ASN A 48 1.10 20.98 23.06
C ASN A 48 0.89 20.67 24.55
N GLN A 49 1.96 20.75 25.34
CA GLN A 49 1.91 20.45 26.78
C GLN A 49 1.14 21.49 27.60
N GLU A 50 1.03 22.73 27.13
CA GLU A 50 0.29 23.79 27.83
C GLU A 50 -1.21 23.68 27.58
N TYR A 51 -1.59 23.36 26.34
CA TYR A 51 -2.98 23.17 25.95
C TYR A 51 -3.10 22.07 24.88
N PRO A 52 -3.31 20.80 25.29
CA PRO A 52 -3.36 19.65 24.39
C PRO A 52 -4.31 19.78 23.19
N PRO A 53 -5.48 20.45 23.27
CA PRO A 53 -6.32 20.65 22.11
C PRO A 53 -5.68 21.46 20.97
N ASP A 54 -4.66 22.28 21.26
CA ASP A 54 -3.90 23.05 20.26
C ASP A 54 -2.69 22.26 19.71
N SER A 55 -2.63 20.94 19.95
CA SER A 55 -1.61 20.09 19.35
C SER A 55 -1.81 20.03 17.84
N ALA A 56 -0.75 20.34 17.09
CA ALA A 56 -0.80 20.39 15.65
C ALA A 56 0.57 20.08 15.05
N PHE A 57 0.57 19.50 13.85
CA PHE A 57 1.77 19.45 13.03
C PHE A 57 2.20 20.86 12.63
N ALA A 58 3.50 21.04 12.37
CA ALA A 58 4.06 22.33 11.97
C ALA A 58 3.40 22.89 10.69
N ASP A 59 3.09 22.00 9.73
CA ASP A 59 2.38 22.33 8.51
C ASP A 59 1.70 21.09 7.91
N ALA A 60 0.85 21.32 6.91
CA ALA A 60 0.11 20.27 6.20
C ALA A 60 1.02 19.27 5.46
N ALA A 61 2.23 19.69 5.06
CA ALA A 61 3.17 18.80 4.36
C ALA A 61 3.79 17.78 5.34
N THR A 62 4.13 18.24 6.55
CA THR A 62 4.65 17.43 7.65
C THR A 62 3.60 16.44 8.13
N GLU A 63 2.36 16.88 8.32
CA GLU A 63 1.23 16.01 8.62
C GLU A 63 1.03 14.94 7.54
N THR A 64 1.03 15.34 6.27
CA THR A 64 0.89 14.41 5.14
C THR A 64 2.01 13.38 5.10
N ALA A 65 3.25 13.80 5.35
CA ALA A 65 4.40 12.90 5.41
C ALA A 65 4.30 11.91 6.59
N PHE A 66 3.83 12.37 7.76
CA PHE A 66 3.62 11.54 8.94
C PHE A 66 2.66 10.39 8.66
N TYR A 67 1.47 10.69 8.14
CA TYR A 67 0.47 9.66 7.87
C TYR A 67 0.81 8.79 6.67
N ARG A 68 1.56 9.30 5.67
CA ARG A 68 2.13 8.47 4.61
C ARG A 68 3.13 7.45 5.17
N THR A 69 3.96 7.87 6.13
CA THR A 69 4.91 6.99 6.82
C THR A 69 4.17 5.93 7.63
N GLY A 70 3.13 6.31 8.36
CA GLY A 70 2.29 5.37 9.12
C GLY A 70 1.66 4.29 8.23
N MET A 71 1.15 4.66 7.06
CA MET A 71 0.62 3.70 6.09
C MET A 71 1.71 2.73 5.59
N LEU A 72 2.91 3.24 5.27
CA LEU A 72 4.03 2.39 4.84
C LEU A 72 4.45 1.40 5.92
N LEU A 73 4.48 1.84 7.19
CA LEU A 73 4.80 0.97 8.33
C LEU A 73 3.73 -0.10 8.54
N ALA A 74 2.45 0.27 8.41
CA ALA A 74 1.35 -0.69 8.49
C ALA A 74 1.41 -1.72 7.35
N CYS A 75 1.82 -1.32 6.14
CA CYS A 75 2.07 -2.22 5.02
C CYS A 75 3.25 -3.16 5.28
N ARG A 76 4.36 -2.67 5.84
CA ARG A 76 5.50 -3.51 6.26
C ARG A 76 5.07 -4.53 7.32
N LEU A 77 4.31 -4.09 8.31
CA LEU A 77 3.75 -4.94 9.36
C LEU A 77 2.88 -6.06 8.77
N ALA A 78 1.99 -5.72 7.85
CA ALA A 78 1.15 -6.67 7.11
C ALA A 78 1.98 -7.73 6.36
N ILE A 79 3.08 -7.32 5.72
CA ILE A 79 3.98 -8.23 5.00
C ILE A 79 4.71 -9.16 5.97
N GLU A 80 5.32 -8.61 7.03
CA GLU A 80 6.10 -9.42 7.99
C GLU A 80 5.22 -10.40 8.78
N LEU A 81 3.99 -10.02 9.11
CA LEU A 81 3.01 -10.92 9.75
C LEU A 81 2.35 -11.90 8.78
N ASN A 82 2.61 -11.78 7.47
CA ASN A 82 2.24 -12.74 6.42
C ASN A 82 0.77 -13.19 6.47
N GLY A 83 -0.15 -12.24 6.72
CA GLY A 83 -1.59 -12.48 6.76
C GLY A 83 -2.09 -13.34 7.93
N GLN A 84 -1.28 -13.54 8.99
CA GLN A 84 -1.73 -14.16 10.24
C GLN A 84 -2.69 -13.24 11.03
N HIS A 85 -2.62 -11.94 10.76
CA HIS A 85 -3.42 -10.92 11.42
C HIS A 85 -4.07 -10.03 10.36
N GLU A 86 -5.29 -9.59 10.62
CA GLU A 86 -5.90 -8.49 9.88
C GLU A 86 -5.25 -7.19 10.33
N ILE A 87 -4.68 -6.44 9.39
CA ILE A 87 -4.03 -5.16 9.67
C ILE A 87 -4.93 -4.04 9.18
N VAL A 88 -5.30 -3.16 10.12
CA VAL A 88 -6.09 -1.97 9.86
C VAL A 88 -5.24 -0.74 10.18
N TYR A 89 -5.12 0.17 9.21
CA TYR A 89 -4.48 1.47 9.46
C TYR A 89 -5.54 2.54 9.73
N PHE A 90 -5.35 3.25 10.85
CA PHE A 90 -6.20 4.35 11.27
C PHE A 90 -5.58 5.69 10.89
N ASP A 91 -6.27 6.44 10.02
CA ASP A 91 -5.93 7.82 9.65
C ASP A 91 -7.12 8.75 10.00
N PRO A 92 -7.04 9.55 11.08
CA PRO A 92 -8.16 10.36 11.56
C PRO A 92 -8.59 11.45 10.57
N ARG A 93 -7.79 11.75 9.54
CA ARG A 93 -8.11 12.74 8.51
C ARG A 93 -9.09 12.20 7.47
N ARG A 94 -9.33 10.88 7.45
CA ARG A 94 -10.30 10.23 6.56
C ARG A 94 -11.69 10.21 7.21
N GLU A 95 -12.71 10.36 6.37
CA GLU A 95 -14.11 10.20 6.76
C GLU A 95 -14.43 8.72 7.04
N GLU A 96 -15.39 8.46 7.94
CA GLU A 96 -15.98 7.12 8.06
C GLU A 96 -16.72 6.76 6.77
N PRO A 97 -16.62 5.54 6.23
CA PRO A 97 -16.05 4.32 6.81
C PRO A 97 -14.57 4.05 6.43
N ASP A 98 -13.95 4.87 5.58
CA ASP A 98 -12.58 4.66 5.06
C ASP A 98 -11.47 5.00 6.07
N ARG A 99 -11.84 5.43 7.28
CA ARG A 99 -10.91 5.77 8.37
C ARG A 99 -10.09 4.56 8.83
N ASN A 100 -10.71 3.39 8.79
CA ASN A 100 -10.12 2.10 9.14
C ASN A 100 -9.80 1.33 7.86
N LEU A 101 -8.66 1.60 7.24
CA LEU A 101 -8.30 0.93 5.99
C LEU A 101 -7.82 -0.49 6.27
N PRO A 102 -8.57 -1.54 5.89
CA PRO A 102 -8.04 -2.88 5.90
C PRO A 102 -6.96 -2.98 4.81
N ILE A 103 -5.74 -3.31 5.22
CA ILE A 103 -4.62 -3.44 4.28
C ILE A 103 -4.69 -4.79 3.55
N LEU A 104 -5.37 -5.81 4.12
CA LEU A 104 -5.29 -7.21 3.68
C LEU A 104 -6.64 -7.95 3.62
N ALA A 105 -7.63 -7.48 2.85
CA ALA A 105 -8.90 -8.20 2.69
C ALA A 105 -9.16 -8.73 1.25
N GLY A 106 -8.20 -8.57 0.33
CA GLY A 106 -8.29 -9.03 -1.06
C GLY A 106 -7.41 -10.23 -1.38
N GLY A 107 -7.48 -10.66 -2.65
CA GLY A 107 -6.77 -11.85 -3.15
C GLY A 107 -5.26 -11.83 -2.87
N ARG A 108 -4.61 -12.99 -3.04
CA ARG A 108 -3.17 -13.16 -2.77
C ARG A 108 -2.42 -13.42 -4.06
N VAL A 109 -1.44 -12.58 -4.38
CA VAL A 109 -0.54 -12.81 -5.53
C VAL A 109 0.84 -13.26 -5.06
N LYS A 110 1.42 -14.23 -5.76
CA LYS A 110 2.82 -14.60 -5.55
C LYS A 110 3.73 -13.49 -6.09
N VAL A 111 4.60 -12.99 -5.22
CA VAL A 111 5.67 -12.04 -5.54
C VAL A 111 7.02 -12.71 -5.34
N LEU A 112 8.11 -12.08 -5.80
CA LEU A 112 9.45 -12.68 -5.82
C LEU A 112 9.89 -13.17 -4.43
N ASP A 113 9.56 -12.40 -3.39
CA ASP A 113 10.00 -12.67 -2.02
C ASP A 113 8.86 -13.13 -1.10
N GLY A 114 7.76 -13.68 -1.66
CA GLY A 114 6.68 -14.27 -0.86
C GLY A 114 5.29 -14.10 -1.46
N ILE A 115 4.32 -13.79 -0.60
CA ILE A 115 2.93 -13.55 -0.96
C ILE A 115 2.59 -12.10 -0.65
N LEU A 116 2.09 -11.38 -1.64
CA LEU A 116 1.49 -10.07 -1.43
C LEU A 116 -0.01 -10.25 -1.28
N HIS A 117 -0.53 -9.87 -0.12
CA HIS A 117 -1.96 -9.78 0.14
C HIS A 117 -2.45 -8.45 -0.43
N LEU A 118 -3.46 -8.50 -1.29
CA LEU A 118 -3.99 -7.33 -1.97
C LEU A 118 -5.11 -6.68 -1.13
N PRO A 119 -5.43 -5.38 -1.33
CA PRO A 119 -6.65 -4.79 -0.80
C PRO A 119 -7.91 -5.49 -1.37
N ASP A 120 -9.03 -5.46 -0.64
CA ASP A 120 -10.28 -6.19 -0.97
C ASP A 120 -10.84 -5.89 -2.37
N TYR A 121 -10.62 -4.68 -2.87
CA TYR A 121 -11.04 -4.27 -4.20
C TYR A 121 -10.05 -4.60 -5.32
N TRP A 122 -8.94 -5.26 -5.02
CA TRP A 122 -8.02 -5.79 -6.02
C TRP A 122 -8.25 -7.29 -6.24
N CYS A 123 -8.40 -7.67 -7.51
CA CYS A 123 -8.64 -9.05 -7.91
C CYS A 123 -7.35 -9.68 -8.45
N ASP A 124 -6.92 -10.79 -7.87
CA ASP A 124 -5.89 -11.65 -8.45
C ASP A 124 -6.39 -12.24 -9.78
N VAL A 125 -5.63 -12.02 -10.84
CA VAL A 125 -5.88 -12.59 -12.18
C VAL A 125 -4.68 -13.38 -12.69
N SER A 126 -3.64 -13.57 -11.86
CA SER A 126 -2.38 -14.21 -12.24
C SER A 126 -2.55 -15.64 -12.76
N THR A 127 -3.58 -16.34 -12.27
CA THR A 127 -3.92 -17.72 -12.62
C THR A 127 -5.12 -17.85 -13.58
N ASP A 128 -5.73 -16.74 -14.01
CA ASP A 128 -6.86 -16.70 -14.93
C ASP A 128 -6.46 -16.08 -16.28
N PRO A 129 -6.09 -16.89 -17.29
CA PRO A 129 -5.75 -16.40 -18.62
C PRO A 129 -6.85 -15.58 -19.30
N GLY A 130 -8.12 -15.89 -19.01
CA GLY A 130 -9.28 -15.22 -19.61
C GLY A 130 -9.38 -13.76 -19.19
N GLN A 131 -8.99 -13.43 -17.95
CA GLN A 131 -8.87 -12.05 -17.48
C GLN A 131 -7.50 -11.44 -17.76
N ARG A 132 -6.42 -12.22 -17.62
CA ARG A 132 -5.04 -11.72 -17.74
C ARG A 132 -4.66 -11.32 -19.17
N HIS A 133 -4.93 -12.17 -20.16
CA HIS A 133 -4.45 -11.94 -21.53
C HIS A 133 -5.08 -10.70 -22.20
N PRO A 134 -6.37 -10.38 -22.02
CA PRO A 134 -6.93 -9.13 -22.53
C PRO A 134 -6.26 -7.89 -21.95
N LEU A 135 -5.94 -7.89 -20.65
CA LEU A 135 -5.23 -6.78 -19.99
C LEU A 135 -3.81 -6.64 -20.52
N GLU A 136 -3.09 -7.76 -20.69
CA GLU A 136 -1.74 -7.75 -21.29
C GLU A 136 -1.75 -7.32 -22.76
N ALA A 137 -2.79 -7.68 -23.51
CA ALA A 137 -2.98 -7.21 -24.88
C ALA A 137 -3.26 -5.69 -24.89
N ARG A 138 -4.10 -5.20 -23.97
CA ARG A 138 -4.40 -3.77 -23.83
C ARG A 138 -3.15 -2.96 -23.48
N LEU A 139 -2.41 -3.38 -22.46
CA LEU A 139 -1.14 -2.76 -22.08
C LEU A 139 -0.15 -2.68 -23.26
N ARG A 140 0.02 -3.79 -24.00
CA ARG A 140 0.91 -3.83 -25.18
C ARG A 140 0.45 -2.91 -26.32
N LEU A 141 -0.86 -2.73 -26.48
CA LEU A 141 -1.43 -1.83 -27.48
C LEU A 141 -1.15 -0.37 -27.12
N GLU A 142 -1.39 0.03 -25.87
CA GLU A 142 -1.27 1.41 -25.42
C GLU A 142 0.17 1.88 -25.27
N VAL A 143 1.09 1.01 -24.85
CA VAL A 143 2.50 1.38 -24.62
C VAL A 143 3.15 1.93 -25.89
N SER A 144 3.53 3.21 -25.82
CA SER A 144 4.22 3.92 -26.91
C SER A 144 5.68 3.48 -27.06
N ARG A 145 6.36 3.94 -28.11
CA ARG A 145 7.79 3.63 -28.33
C ARG A 145 8.73 4.34 -27.35
N LYS A 146 8.27 5.39 -26.69
CA LYS A 146 9.05 6.19 -25.73
C LYS A 146 8.63 5.94 -24.27
N HIS A 147 7.58 5.15 -24.07
CA HIS A 147 7.03 4.84 -22.76
C HIS A 147 8.00 4.02 -21.90
N VAL A 148 7.94 4.18 -20.57
CA VAL A 148 8.85 3.51 -19.63
C VAL A 148 8.79 1.98 -19.73
N LEU A 149 7.62 1.40 -20.03
CA LEU A 149 7.45 -0.05 -20.20
C LEU A 149 7.84 -0.57 -21.60
N LYS A 150 8.31 0.28 -22.51
CA LYS A 150 8.61 -0.16 -23.87
C LYS A 150 9.72 -1.21 -23.87
N GLY A 151 9.39 -2.39 -24.42
CA GLY A 151 10.35 -3.49 -24.60
C GLY A 151 10.63 -4.31 -23.35
N LYS A 152 9.98 -4.00 -22.21
CA LYS A 152 10.08 -4.80 -20.99
C LYS A 152 9.17 -6.02 -21.07
N GLN A 153 9.59 -7.13 -20.45
CA GLN A 153 8.66 -8.21 -20.17
C GLN A 153 7.68 -7.78 -19.07
N THR A 154 6.40 -8.07 -19.28
CA THR A 154 5.31 -7.70 -18.38
C THR A 154 4.42 -8.90 -18.13
N VAL A 155 4.10 -9.20 -16.87
CA VAL A 155 3.12 -10.21 -16.49
C VAL A 155 2.08 -9.55 -15.60
N VAL A 156 0.81 -9.56 -16.01
CA VAL A 156 -0.27 -9.00 -15.19
C VAL A 156 -0.60 -9.96 -14.05
N LEU A 157 -0.59 -9.45 -12.82
CA LEU A 157 -0.86 -10.21 -11.61
C LEU A 157 -2.26 -9.94 -11.05
N ALA A 158 -2.68 -8.67 -11.03
CA ALA A 158 -3.96 -8.28 -10.47
C ALA A 158 -4.57 -7.10 -11.23
N ARG A 159 -5.87 -6.89 -11.04
CA ARG A 159 -6.58 -5.70 -11.53
C ARG A 159 -7.35 -5.04 -10.39
N CYS A 160 -7.48 -3.72 -10.45
CA CYS A 160 -8.40 -2.97 -9.62
C CYS A 160 -9.84 -3.30 -10.03
N GLY A 161 -10.72 -3.52 -9.05
CA GLY A 161 -12.15 -3.75 -9.23
C GLY A 161 -12.98 -2.48 -9.24
N ARG A 162 -12.37 -1.33 -8.91
CA ARG A 162 -13.01 -0.01 -8.81
C ARG A 162 -12.48 1.03 -9.80
N CYS A 163 -11.33 0.75 -10.42
CA CYS A 163 -10.57 1.69 -11.23
C CYS A 163 -9.84 0.97 -12.38
N ASP A 164 -9.21 1.74 -13.28
CA ASP A 164 -8.52 1.21 -14.47
C ASP A 164 -7.05 0.79 -14.23
N ASP A 165 -6.66 0.62 -12.96
CA ASP A 165 -5.31 0.22 -12.58
C ASP A 165 -5.12 -1.31 -12.65
N ILE A 166 -3.95 -1.74 -13.11
CA ILE A 166 -3.48 -3.13 -13.09
C ILE A 166 -2.13 -3.23 -12.39
N LEU A 167 -1.90 -4.35 -11.70
CA LEU A 167 -0.62 -4.70 -11.10
C LEU A 167 0.16 -5.59 -12.06
N VAL A 168 1.35 -5.15 -12.44
CA VAL A 168 2.23 -5.80 -13.41
C VAL A 168 3.54 -6.18 -12.74
N HIS A 169 3.97 -7.42 -12.88
CA HIS A 169 5.33 -7.84 -12.58
C HIS A 169 6.25 -7.56 -13.77
N LEU A 170 7.44 -7.01 -13.49
CA LEU A 170 8.53 -6.76 -14.43
C LEU A 170 9.69 -7.71 -14.12
N PRO A 171 9.69 -8.95 -14.66
CA PRO A 171 10.65 -9.99 -14.27
C PRO A 171 12.10 -9.57 -14.47
N ASP A 172 12.39 -8.88 -15.57
CA ASP A 172 13.74 -8.43 -15.94
C ASP A 172 14.34 -7.44 -14.93
N GLN A 173 13.51 -6.80 -14.10
CA GLN A 173 13.91 -5.73 -13.20
C GLN A 173 13.74 -6.06 -11.73
N ARG A 174 13.21 -7.25 -11.40
CA ARG A 174 12.75 -7.60 -10.05
C ARG A 174 11.88 -6.50 -9.43
N ALA A 175 10.97 -5.97 -10.23
CA ALA A 175 10.13 -4.82 -9.86
C ALA A 175 8.67 -5.09 -10.22
N TYR A 176 7.80 -4.28 -9.64
CA TYR A 176 6.37 -4.24 -9.93
C TYR A 176 6.00 -2.88 -10.50
N ALA A 177 4.91 -2.82 -11.25
CA ALA A 177 4.35 -1.58 -11.75
C ALA A 177 2.85 -1.56 -11.53
N ILE A 178 2.33 -0.44 -11.03
CA ILE A 178 0.90 -0.13 -11.10
C ILE A 178 0.70 0.68 -12.37
N VAL A 179 -0.14 0.19 -13.27
CA VAL A 179 -0.39 0.82 -14.57
C VAL A 179 -1.85 1.21 -14.69
N HIS A 180 -2.12 2.50 -14.87
CA HIS A 180 -3.46 2.99 -15.20
C HIS A 180 -3.66 2.90 -16.71
N LEU A 181 -4.50 1.95 -17.15
CA LEU A 181 -4.84 1.80 -18.56
C LEU A 181 -5.70 2.97 -19.02
N THR A 182 -5.49 3.40 -20.26
CA THR A 182 -6.28 4.47 -20.90
C THR A 182 -7.47 3.92 -21.68
N TRP A 183 -7.50 2.61 -21.93
CA TRP A 183 -8.43 1.90 -22.81
C TRP A 183 -8.41 2.35 -24.27
N SER A 184 -7.41 3.14 -24.64
CA SER A 184 -7.23 3.66 -25.98
C SER A 184 -7.14 2.55 -27.03
N ARG A 185 -7.79 2.77 -28.17
CA ARG A 185 -7.81 1.80 -29.28
C ARG A 185 -6.51 1.80 -30.09
N SER A 186 -5.53 2.60 -29.70
CA SER A 186 -4.23 2.73 -30.34
C SER A 186 -3.12 2.90 -29.30
N ARG A 187 -1.87 2.97 -29.78
CA ARG A 187 -0.75 3.40 -28.94
C ARG A 187 -0.98 4.84 -28.49
N GLU A 188 -0.57 5.11 -27.26
CA GLU A 188 -0.51 6.46 -26.75
C GLU A 188 0.58 7.25 -27.46
N ALA A 189 0.29 8.52 -27.73
CA ALA A 189 1.26 9.44 -28.32
C ALA A 189 2.22 9.98 -27.24
N ASP A 190 1.67 10.30 -26.07
CA ASP A 190 2.42 10.78 -24.92
C ASP A 190 3.08 9.61 -24.19
N PRO A 191 4.41 9.61 -23.99
CA PRO A 191 5.10 8.57 -23.22
C PRO A 191 4.78 8.54 -21.72
N GLN A 192 4.03 9.51 -21.18
CA GLN A 192 3.49 9.45 -19.83
C GLN A 192 2.31 8.48 -19.71
N TRP A 193 1.69 8.10 -20.84
CA TRP A 193 0.57 7.16 -20.88
C TRP A 193 0.95 5.81 -21.51
N PRO A 194 0.43 4.68 -21.00
CA PRO A 194 -0.41 4.58 -19.80
C PRO A 194 0.36 4.94 -18.52
N ARG A 195 -0.28 5.66 -17.57
CA ARG A 195 0.43 6.14 -16.37
C ARG A 195 0.98 4.94 -15.61
N THR A 196 2.28 4.97 -15.32
CA THR A 196 3.00 3.82 -14.77
C THR A 196 3.83 4.24 -13.57
N ASP A 197 3.56 3.64 -12.42
CA ASP A 197 4.30 3.82 -11.18
C ASP A 197 5.07 2.52 -10.87
N ILE A 198 6.41 2.56 -10.92
CA ILE A 198 7.28 1.39 -10.71
C ILE A 198 7.75 1.32 -9.25
N HIS A 199 7.63 0.14 -8.66
CA HIS A 199 7.97 -0.16 -7.27
C HIS A 199 8.94 -1.33 -7.18
N THR A 200 10.06 -1.12 -6.48
CA THR A 200 11.00 -2.19 -6.09
C THR A 200 10.85 -2.59 -4.62
N ASP A 201 10.10 -1.81 -3.85
CA ASP A 201 9.86 -2.00 -2.42
C ASP A 201 8.41 -2.51 -2.23
N PRO A 202 8.21 -3.74 -1.72
CA PRO A 202 6.89 -4.31 -1.53
C PRO A 202 5.95 -3.50 -0.63
N ALA A 203 6.48 -2.79 0.38
CA ALA A 203 5.66 -1.98 1.27
C ALA A 203 5.19 -0.69 0.60
N LYS A 204 6.05 -0.07 -0.22
CA LYS A 204 5.63 1.07 -1.05
C LYS A 204 4.60 0.67 -2.10
N LEU A 205 4.79 -0.51 -2.70
CA LEU A 205 3.81 -1.09 -3.61
C LEU A 205 2.47 -1.28 -2.91
N LEU A 206 2.45 -1.93 -1.74
CA LEU A 206 1.22 -2.18 -1.00
C LEU A 206 0.52 -0.88 -0.59
N ALA A 207 1.26 0.09 -0.06
CA ALA A 207 0.70 1.40 0.30
C ALA A 207 0.10 2.12 -0.92
N ASP A 208 0.75 2.04 -2.08
CA ASP A 208 0.23 2.62 -3.31
C ASP A 208 -1.06 1.90 -3.75
N LEU A 209 -1.06 0.56 -3.79
CA LEU A 209 -2.25 -0.26 -4.08
C LEU A 209 -3.43 0.08 -3.17
N THR A 210 -3.19 0.25 -1.87
CA THR A 210 -4.20 0.61 -0.85
C THR A 210 -4.73 2.02 -1.03
N SER A 211 -4.00 2.91 -1.71
CA SER A 211 -4.41 4.30 -1.97
C SER A 211 -5.12 4.51 -3.31
N ARG A 212 -5.19 3.48 -4.17
CA ARG A 212 -5.93 3.55 -5.43
C ARG A 212 -7.42 3.36 -5.15
N HIS A 213 -8.22 4.40 -5.37
CA HIS A 213 -9.66 4.41 -5.15
C HIS A 213 -10.37 4.92 -6.40
#